data_AF-A0A5E7ABI1-F1
#
_entry.id   AF-A0A5E7ABI1-F1
#
_cell.length_a   1.000
_cell.length_b   1.000
_cell.length_c   1.000
_cell.angle_alpha   90.00
_cell.angle_beta   90.00
_cell.angle_gamma   90.00
#
_symmetry.space_group_name_H-M   'P 1'
#
loop_
_entity.id
_entity.type
_entity.pdbx_description
1 polymer ?
#
loop_
_entity_poly.entity_id
_entity_poly.type
_entity_poly.pdbx_seq_one_letter_code
_entity_poly.pdbx_strand_id
1 'polypeptide(L)'
;MYMLVIIALVAALVFVSAFAIYFFFLTKKKIASEEHGVEPFSPYLIGMSAVTFAMVILFLFYFFVDDEFSIRNNLGQVGDFVGGLTNPVLSFVGLIVLLRTTLIQTSEARKTTKFMSHQQFESTFFQLLDRLDTYCEVHLRIPSDEKDLTVAKKLGVSLYAKKNEFDDLTTRLQIEKVADHVSKIYARDIHIAFVSRAIRVLRFINNSTLPLKWQTSYAGLFIDTLYPHERIMLANFCFHNQKFPRKLIRKWKIVDSLKTHCFAADVVERYYKRLPAPSARK
;
A
#
# COMPACT_ATOMS: atom_id res chain seq x y z
N MET A 1 7.34 41.89 -53.28
CA MET A 1 7.73 42.06 -51.86
C MET A 1 6.79 41.30 -50.91
N TYR A 2 5.47 41.42 -51.05
CA TYR A 2 4.47 40.69 -50.24
C TYR A 2 4.63 39.16 -50.20
N MET A 3 5.01 38.51 -51.31
CA MET A 3 5.18 37.05 -51.35
C MET A 3 6.33 36.55 -50.45
N LEU A 4 7.45 37.28 -50.38
CA LEU A 4 8.58 36.95 -49.49
C LEU A 4 8.19 37.06 -48.01
N VAL A 5 7.32 38.02 -47.69
CA VAL A 5 6.89 38.23 -46.31
C VAL A 5 5.86 37.18 -45.88
N ILE A 6 4.92 36.80 -46.76
CA ILE A 6 4.01 35.68 -46.48
C ILE A 6 4.81 34.38 -46.25
N ILE A 7 5.85 34.14 -47.04
CA ILE A 7 6.75 32.99 -46.85
C ILE A 7 7.47 33.05 -45.50
N ALA A 8 7.99 34.23 -45.11
CA ALA A 8 8.63 34.42 -43.80
C ALA A 8 7.65 34.20 -42.63
N LEU A 9 6.38 34.55 -42.83
CA LEU A 9 5.30 34.43 -41.85
C LEU A 9 4.87 32.97 -41.65
N VAL A 10 4.69 32.25 -42.75
CA VAL A 10 4.45 30.81 -42.72
C VAL A 10 5.64 30.10 -42.09
N ALA A 11 6.87 30.51 -42.43
CA ALA A 11 8.08 29.97 -41.82
C ALA A 11 8.15 30.24 -40.31
N ALA A 12 7.80 31.45 -39.84
CA ALA A 12 7.77 31.79 -38.43
C ALA A 12 6.68 31.01 -37.67
N LEU A 13 5.50 30.85 -38.27
CA LEU A 13 4.38 30.12 -37.65
C LEU A 13 4.66 28.61 -37.60
N VAL A 14 5.26 28.07 -38.67
CA VAL A 14 5.77 26.69 -38.69
C VAL A 14 6.91 26.52 -37.68
N PHE A 15 7.80 27.50 -37.53
CA PHE A 15 8.89 27.45 -36.54
C PHE A 15 8.36 27.46 -35.10
N VAL A 16 7.43 28.34 -34.77
CA VAL A 16 6.79 28.37 -33.44
C VAL A 16 6.01 27.08 -33.18
N SER A 17 5.31 26.55 -34.19
CA SER A 17 4.59 25.28 -34.09
C SER A 17 5.55 24.10 -33.90
N ALA A 18 6.64 24.05 -34.66
CA ALA A 18 7.67 23.02 -34.55
C ALA A 18 8.40 23.11 -33.20
N PHE A 19 8.64 24.31 -32.70
CA PHE A 19 9.24 24.55 -31.38
C PHE A 19 8.28 24.09 -30.27
N ALA A 20 7.00 24.43 -30.35
CA ALA A 20 5.98 23.94 -29.41
C ALA A 20 5.87 22.40 -29.43
N ILE A 21 5.91 21.79 -30.62
CA ILE A 21 5.92 20.32 -30.79
C ILE A 21 7.22 19.72 -30.21
N TYR A 22 8.38 20.33 -30.46
CA TYR A 22 9.67 19.89 -29.92
C TYR A 22 9.67 19.91 -28.38
N PHE A 23 9.18 20.99 -27.77
CA PHE A 23 9.02 21.06 -26.31
C PHE A 23 8.00 20.04 -25.79
N PHE A 24 6.90 19.81 -26.50
CA PHE A 24 5.95 18.76 -26.16
C PHE A 24 6.60 17.36 -26.16
N PHE A 25 7.43 17.04 -27.16
CA PHE A 25 8.17 15.77 -27.21
C PHE A 25 9.26 15.66 -26.14
N LEU A 26 9.98 16.73 -25.85
CA LEU A 26 10.95 16.78 -24.73
C LEU A 26 10.26 16.52 -23.39
N THR A 27 9.10 17.15 -23.17
CA THR A 27 8.30 16.95 -21.95
C THR A 27 7.80 15.50 -21.88
N LYS A 28 7.33 14.93 -22.99
CA LYS A 28 6.91 13.52 -23.07
C LYS A 28 8.06 12.54 -22.79
N LYS A 29 9.27 12.82 -23.28
CA LYS A 29 10.46 11.99 -23.06
C LYS A 29 10.92 12.06 -21.60
N LYS A 30 10.80 13.22 -20.94
CA LYS A 30 11.07 13.38 -19.51
C LYS A 30 10.03 12.65 -18.65
N ILE A 31 8.74 12.76 -19.00
CA ILE A 31 7.63 12.02 -18.35
C ILE A 31 7.79 10.50 -18.48
N ALA A 32 8.34 10.01 -19.60
CA ALA A 32 8.60 8.57 -19.78
C ALA A 32 9.81 8.06 -18.98
N SER A 33 10.69 8.96 -18.52
CA SER A 33 11.91 8.61 -17.78
C SER A 33 11.76 8.75 -16.26
N GLU A 34 10.79 9.52 -15.77
CA GLU A 34 10.50 9.67 -14.35
C GLU A 34 9.22 8.90 -13.99
N GLU A 35 9.37 7.90 -13.12
CA GLU A 35 8.27 7.16 -12.48
C GLU A 35 7.39 8.06 -11.57
N HIS A 36 7.64 9.37 -11.57
CA HIS A 36 7.07 10.37 -10.67
C HIS A 36 6.49 11.57 -11.40
N GLY A 37 5.25 11.40 -11.86
CA GLY A 37 4.26 12.48 -11.95
C GLY A 37 4.42 13.42 -13.14
N VAL A 38 3.29 14.02 -13.52
CA VAL A 38 3.24 15.08 -14.51
C VAL A 38 3.71 16.35 -13.82
N GLU A 39 4.96 16.76 -14.00
CA GLU A 39 5.45 18.07 -13.53
C GLU A 39 4.53 19.18 -14.06
N PRO A 40 4.19 20.24 -13.30
CA PRO A 40 3.44 21.37 -13.83
C PRO A 40 4.26 22.11 -14.91
N PHE A 41 3.59 22.70 -15.91
CA PHE A 41 4.29 23.62 -16.83
C PHE A 41 4.78 24.82 -16.01
N SER A 42 6.02 25.26 -16.22
CA SER A 42 6.51 26.41 -15.48
C SER A 42 5.65 27.64 -15.84
N PRO A 43 5.14 28.40 -14.86
CA PRO A 43 4.36 29.61 -15.12
C PRO A 43 5.10 30.60 -16.02
N TYR A 44 6.43 30.60 -15.93
CA TYR A 44 7.33 31.38 -16.76
C TYR A 44 7.23 31.03 -18.26
N LEU A 45 7.21 29.74 -18.62
CA LEU A 45 7.08 29.31 -20.02
C LEU A 45 5.71 29.70 -20.60
N ILE A 46 4.65 29.57 -19.81
CA ILE A 46 3.29 29.98 -20.21
C ILE A 46 3.28 31.50 -20.46
N GLY A 47 3.83 32.29 -19.52
CA GLY A 47 3.93 33.75 -19.67
C GLY A 47 4.73 34.16 -20.91
N MET A 48 5.91 33.56 -21.13
CA MET A 48 6.74 33.85 -22.30
C MET A 48 6.04 33.50 -23.62
N SER A 49 5.31 32.37 -23.66
CA SER A 49 4.56 31.97 -24.86
C SER A 49 3.43 32.94 -25.19
N ALA A 50 2.71 33.45 -24.18
CA ALA A 50 1.63 34.40 -24.35
C ALA A 50 2.14 35.77 -24.83
N VAL A 51 3.24 36.27 -24.25
CA VAL A 51 3.88 37.54 -24.68
C VAL A 51 4.39 37.43 -26.11
N THR A 52 5.04 36.31 -26.45
CA THR A 52 5.53 36.07 -27.82
C THR A 52 4.37 36.04 -28.82
N PHE A 53 3.27 35.36 -28.47
CA PHE A 53 2.08 35.30 -29.32
C PHE A 53 1.43 36.69 -29.52
N ALA A 54 1.31 37.50 -28.46
CA ALA A 54 0.79 38.86 -28.55
C ALA A 54 1.68 39.77 -29.43
N MET A 55 3.00 39.66 -29.29
CA MET A 55 3.96 40.40 -30.13
C MET A 55 3.85 40.01 -31.60
N VAL A 56 3.65 38.72 -31.91
CA VAL A 56 3.41 38.26 -33.27
C VAL A 56 2.12 38.86 -33.83
N ILE A 57 1.00 38.82 -33.10
CA ILE A 57 -0.26 39.42 -33.57
C ILE A 57 -0.12 40.91 -33.84
N LEU A 58 0.53 41.66 -32.95
CA LEU A 58 0.76 43.10 -33.15
C LEU A 58 1.66 43.38 -34.37
N PHE A 59 2.68 42.56 -34.58
CA PHE A 59 3.53 42.64 -35.76
C PHE A 59 2.76 42.34 -37.05
N LEU A 60 1.90 41.31 -37.06
CA LEU A 60 1.05 40.98 -38.20
C LEU A 60 0.08 42.10 -38.53
N PHE A 61 -0.52 42.70 -37.50
CA PHE A 61 -1.41 43.83 -37.67
C PHE A 61 -0.68 45.04 -38.29
N TYR A 62 0.49 45.41 -37.76
CA TYR A 62 1.29 46.52 -38.31
C TYR A 62 1.70 46.30 -39.77
N PHE A 63 1.99 45.05 -40.17
CA PHE A 63 2.49 44.74 -41.50
C PHE A 63 1.39 44.59 -42.58
N PHE A 64 0.19 44.11 -42.21
CA PHE A 64 -0.91 43.87 -43.16
C PHE A 64 -1.85 45.05 -43.37
N VAL A 65 -1.66 46.11 -42.59
CA VAL A 65 -2.44 47.34 -42.65
C VAL A 65 -1.86 48.25 -43.74
N ASP A 66 -2.67 48.61 -44.74
CA ASP A 66 -2.28 49.51 -45.83
C ASP A 66 -1.88 50.91 -45.33
N ASP A 67 -1.01 51.62 -46.07
CA ASP A 67 -0.51 52.96 -45.71
C ASP A 67 -1.62 54.02 -45.57
N GLU A 68 -2.80 53.81 -46.16
CA GLU A 68 -3.99 54.68 -46.02
C GLU A 68 -4.80 54.42 -44.74
N PHE A 69 -4.47 53.37 -43.98
CA PHE A 69 -5.20 53.00 -42.79
C PHE A 69 -4.79 53.85 -41.59
N SER A 70 -5.55 54.91 -41.34
CA SER A 70 -5.39 55.68 -40.11
C SER A 70 -5.92 54.88 -38.89
N ILE A 71 -5.00 54.44 -38.03
CA ILE A 71 -5.31 53.74 -36.76
C ILE A 71 -6.34 54.51 -35.92
N ARG A 72 -6.33 55.85 -36.03
CA ARG A 72 -7.20 56.76 -35.28
C ARG A 72 -8.68 56.64 -35.69
N ASN A 73 -8.99 56.30 -36.95
CA ASN A 73 -10.36 56.19 -37.44
C ASN A 73 -10.91 54.75 -37.45
N ASN A 74 -10.02 53.74 -37.43
CA ASN A 74 -10.41 52.33 -37.57
C ASN A 74 -10.08 51.48 -36.33
N LEU A 75 -9.87 52.11 -35.16
CA LEU A 75 -9.46 51.47 -33.91
C LEU A 75 -10.37 50.27 -33.52
N GLY A 76 -11.68 50.36 -33.83
CA GLY A 76 -12.62 49.26 -33.61
C GLY A 76 -12.31 48.01 -34.42
N GLN A 77 -12.01 48.14 -35.72
CA GLN A 77 -11.67 47.01 -36.59
C GLN A 77 -10.35 46.34 -36.20
N VAL A 78 -9.39 47.13 -35.71
CA VAL A 78 -8.14 46.61 -35.11
C VAL A 78 -8.46 45.75 -33.89
N GLY A 79 -9.33 46.27 -33.01
CA GLY A 79 -9.81 45.55 -31.84
C GLY A 79 -10.52 44.25 -32.19
N ASP A 80 -11.36 44.25 -33.23
CA ASP A 80 -12.09 43.07 -33.69
C ASP A 80 -11.16 42.01 -34.31
N PHE A 81 -10.14 42.42 -35.06
CA PHE A 81 -9.15 41.51 -35.63
C PHE A 81 -8.27 40.88 -34.55
N VAL A 82 -7.71 41.70 -33.66
CA VAL A 82 -6.86 41.23 -32.56
C VAL A 82 -7.69 40.37 -31.60
N GLY A 83 -8.89 40.81 -31.23
CA GLY A 83 -9.81 40.06 -30.38
C GLY A 83 -10.28 38.75 -31.01
N GLY A 84 -10.62 38.76 -32.30
CA GLY A 84 -11.07 37.60 -33.06
C GLY A 84 -10.02 36.50 -33.19
N LEU A 85 -8.73 36.85 -33.29
CA LEU A 85 -7.62 35.89 -33.32
C LEU A 85 -7.17 35.47 -31.91
N THR A 86 -7.14 36.42 -30.98
CA THR A 86 -6.64 36.18 -29.61
C THR A 86 -7.61 35.31 -28.82
N ASN A 87 -8.92 35.52 -28.94
CA ASN A 87 -9.91 34.85 -28.10
C ASN A 87 -9.96 33.32 -28.31
N PRO A 88 -9.98 32.76 -29.53
CA PRO A 88 -9.92 31.32 -29.74
C PRO A 88 -8.62 30.69 -29.25
N VAL A 89 -7.48 31.37 -29.46
CA VAL A 89 -6.17 30.86 -29.02
C VAL A 89 -6.06 30.87 -27.49
N LEU A 90 -6.45 31.96 -26.84
CA LEU A 90 -6.48 32.02 -25.37
C LEU A 90 -7.47 31.01 -24.79
N SER A 91 -8.62 30.82 -25.41
CA SER A 91 -9.61 29.81 -24.99
C SER A 91 -9.04 28.40 -25.09
N PHE A 92 -8.32 28.09 -26.17
CA PHE A 92 -7.68 26.79 -26.35
C PHE A 92 -6.53 26.55 -25.36
N VAL A 93 -5.69 27.56 -25.11
CA VAL A 93 -4.64 27.51 -24.07
C VAL A 93 -5.28 27.31 -22.69
N GLY A 94 -6.36 28.04 -22.39
CA GLY A 94 -7.13 27.90 -21.15
C GLY A 94 -7.66 26.48 -20.97
N LEU A 95 -8.20 25.87 -22.03
CA LEU A 95 -8.66 24.48 -22.02
C LEU A 95 -7.51 23.49 -21.75
N ILE A 96 -6.34 23.67 -22.38
CA ILE A 96 -5.16 22.81 -22.15
C ILE A 96 -4.68 22.93 -20.70
N VAL A 97 -4.61 24.15 -20.17
CA VAL A 97 -4.23 24.39 -18.77
C VAL A 97 -5.21 23.69 -17.84
N LEU A 98 -6.51 23.86 -18.05
CA LEU A 98 -7.57 23.23 -17.25
C LEU A 98 -7.51 21.69 -17.30
N LEU A 99 -7.31 21.12 -18.49
CA LEU A 99 -7.18 19.68 -18.66
C LEU A 99 -5.96 19.15 -17.90
N ARG A 100 -4.82 19.84 -18.01
CA ARG A 100 -3.59 19.45 -17.31
C ARG A 100 -3.73 19.56 -15.80
N THR A 101 -4.31 20.65 -15.28
CA THR A 101 -4.53 20.78 -13.84
C THR A 101 -5.45 19.68 -13.32
N THR A 102 -6.50 19.34 -14.06
CA THR A 102 -7.41 18.23 -13.71
C THR A 102 -6.67 16.88 -13.67
N LEU A 103 -5.77 16.61 -14.63
CA LEU A 103 -4.95 15.40 -14.64
C LEU A 103 -3.98 15.34 -13.44
N ILE A 104 -3.35 16.47 -13.08
CA ILE A 104 -2.47 16.55 -11.91
C ILE A 104 -3.28 16.29 -10.62
N GLN A 105 -4.40 16.99 -10.46
CA GLN A 105 -5.28 16.85 -9.29
C GLN A 105 -5.78 15.40 -9.12
N THR A 106 -6.18 14.75 -10.21
CA THR A 106 -6.63 13.35 -10.15
C THR A 106 -5.49 12.38 -9.83
N SER A 107 -4.28 12.63 -10.34
CA SER A 107 -3.07 11.86 -9.99
C SER A 107 -2.72 12.00 -8.51
N GLU A 108 -2.69 13.23 -7.99
CA GLU A 108 -2.39 13.51 -6.59
C GLU A 108 -3.46 12.91 -5.67
N ALA A 109 -4.74 13.07 -6.00
CA ALA A 109 -5.84 12.46 -5.24
C ALA A 109 -5.67 10.94 -5.13
N ARG A 110 -5.30 10.25 -6.21
CA ARG A 110 -5.04 8.80 -6.20
C ARG A 110 -3.87 8.43 -5.29
N LYS A 111 -2.77 9.20 -5.32
CA LYS A 111 -1.62 8.99 -4.43
C LYS A 111 -2.03 9.18 -2.96
N THR A 112 -2.79 10.23 -2.66
CA THR A 112 -3.33 10.51 -1.33
C THR A 112 -4.24 9.38 -0.85
N THR A 113 -5.17 8.89 -1.67
CA THR A 113 -6.04 7.76 -1.30
C THR A 113 -5.22 6.50 -0.98
N LYS A 114 -4.21 6.18 -1.79
CA LYS A 114 -3.34 5.03 -1.53
C LYS A 114 -2.58 5.19 -0.22
N PHE A 115 -2.01 6.37 0.02
CA PHE A 115 -1.30 6.68 1.27
C PHE A 115 -2.22 6.59 2.49
N MET A 116 -3.42 7.18 2.42
CA MET A 116 -4.41 7.11 3.50
C MET A 116 -4.87 5.68 3.78
N SER A 117 -5.05 4.84 2.74
CA SER A 117 -5.41 3.43 2.94
C SER A 117 -4.31 2.66 3.70
N HIS A 118 -3.04 3.00 3.46
CA HIS A 118 -1.92 2.40 4.17
C HIS A 118 -1.88 2.85 5.63
N GLN A 119 -2.04 4.15 5.89
CA GLN A 119 -2.12 4.68 7.25
C GLN A 119 -3.31 4.11 8.03
N GLN A 120 -4.47 3.95 7.39
CA GLN A 120 -5.64 3.36 8.03
C GLN A 120 -5.41 1.89 8.40
N PHE A 121 -4.77 1.12 7.51
CA PHE A 121 -4.37 -0.24 7.81
C PHE A 121 -3.44 -0.28 9.02
N GLU A 122 -2.38 0.54 9.00
CA GLU A 122 -1.36 0.57 10.05
C GLU A 122 -1.96 0.97 11.41
N SER A 123 -2.78 2.01 11.44
CA SER A 123 -3.51 2.42 12.64
C SER A 123 -4.39 1.30 13.20
N THR A 124 -5.16 0.64 12.34
CA THR A 124 -6.04 -0.47 12.74
C THR A 124 -5.22 -1.67 13.23
N PHE A 125 -4.10 -1.98 12.58
CA PHE A 125 -3.19 -3.05 12.98
C PHE A 125 -2.66 -2.82 14.39
N PHE A 126 -2.11 -1.63 14.68
CA PHE A 126 -1.55 -1.32 15.99
C PHE A 126 -2.63 -1.28 17.08
N GLN A 127 -3.84 -0.80 16.79
CA GLN A 127 -4.96 -0.89 17.72
C GLN A 127 -5.36 -2.34 18.06
N LEU A 128 -5.34 -3.24 17.06
CA LEU A 128 -5.62 -4.65 17.31
C LEU A 128 -4.50 -5.33 18.10
N LEU A 129 -3.25 -4.95 17.83
CA LEU A 129 -2.07 -5.46 18.53
C LEU A 129 -2.04 -5.01 19.99
N ASP A 130 -2.29 -3.72 20.24
CA ASP A 130 -2.38 -3.14 21.59
C ASP A 130 -3.49 -3.79 22.43
N ARG A 131 -4.67 -4.01 21.82
CA ARG A 131 -5.78 -4.73 22.46
C ARG A 131 -5.47 -6.21 22.74
N LEU A 132 -4.56 -6.82 21.99
CA LEU A 132 -4.09 -8.17 22.25
C LEU A 132 -3.06 -8.16 23.39
N ASP A 133 -2.10 -7.25 23.33
CA ASP A 133 -1.04 -7.14 24.34
C ASP A 133 -1.62 -6.79 25.72
N THR A 134 -2.50 -5.79 25.78
CA THR A 134 -3.28 -5.46 27.00
C THR A 134 -4.07 -6.67 27.53
N TYR A 135 -4.64 -7.47 26.62
CA TYR A 135 -5.37 -8.68 27.03
C TYR A 135 -4.44 -9.73 27.62
N CYS A 136 -3.24 -9.90 27.06
CA CYS A 136 -2.21 -10.78 27.59
C CYS A 136 -1.74 -10.31 28.97
N GLU A 137 -1.49 -9.01 29.15
CA GLU A 137 -1.09 -8.43 30.45
C GLU A 137 -2.12 -8.70 31.54
N VAL A 138 -3.41 -8.47 31.26
CA VAL A 138 -4.47 -8.61 32.26
C VAL A 138 -4.79 -10.06 32.60
N HIS A 139 -4.66 -11.00 31.66
CA HIS A 139 -5.19 -12.36 31.84
C HIS A 139 -4.18 -13.49 31.76
N LEU A 140 -3.04 -13.29 31.09
CA LEU A 140 -2.08 -14.35 30.76
C LEU A 140 -0.72 -14.15 31.44
N ARG A 141 -0.29 -12.90 31.60
CA ARG A 141 1.01 -12.53 32.19
C ARG A 141 0.94 -12.24 33.69
N ILE A 142 -0.24 -12.40 34.29
CA ILE A 142 -0.42 -12.35 35.75
C ILE A 142 0.29 -13.51 36.46
N PRO A 143 0.83 -13.29 37.67
CA PRO A 143 1.39 -14.35 38.50
C PRO A 143 0.29 -15.36 38.87
N SER A 144 0.62 -16.64 38.78
CA SER A 144 -0.20 -17.76 39.21
C SER A 144 -0.04 -17.99 40.72
N ASP A 145 -0.93 -18.79 41.30
CA ASP A 145 -0.85 -19.22 42.71
C ASP A 145 0.45 -19.96 43.08
N GLU A 146 1.23 -20.41 42.08
CA GLU A 146 2.56 -21.01 42.24
C GLU A 146 3.64 -19.93 42.07
N LYS A 147 4.54 -19.82 43.06
CA LYS A 147 5.64 -18.84 43.07
C LYS A 147 6.41 -18.85 41.73
N ASP A 148 6.55 -17.68 41.12
CA ASP A 148 7.30 -17.39 39.89
C ASP A 148 6.79 -18.00 38.55
N LEU A 149 5.54 -18.46 38.48
CA LEU A 149 4.93 -18.83 37.20
C LEU A 149 3.81 -17.87 36.80
N THR A 150 3.84 -17.39 35.56
CA THR A 150 2.67 -16.72 34.95
C THR A 150 1.62 -17.74 34.53
N VAL A 151 0.36 -17.32 34.45
CA VAL A 151 -0.75 -18.17 33.97
C VAL A 151 -0.44 -18.78 32.59
N ALA A 152 0.11 -17.98 31.66
CA ALA A 152 0.54 -18.46 30.34
C ALA A 152 1.63 -19.53 30.43
N LYS A 153 2.60 -19.37 31.32
CA LYS A 153 3.69 -20.33 31.50
C LYS A 153 3.17 -21.66 32.05
N LYS A 154 2.31 -21.61 33.07
CA LYS A 154 1.65 -22.81 33.64
C LYS A 154 0.84 -23.56 32.58
N LEU A 155 0.05 -22.83 31.78
CA LEU A 155 -0.71 -23.41 30.68
C LEU A 155 0.21 -23.99 29.60
N GLY A 156 1.24 -23.25 29.21
CA GLY A 156 2.25 -23.70 28.25
C GLY A 156 2.87 -25.03 28.68
N VAL A 157 3.31 -25.15 29.93
CA VAL A 157 3.86 -26.39 30.49
C VAL A 157 2.84 -27.53 30.45
N SER A 158 1.60 -27.27 30.86
CA SER A 158 0.54 -28.29 30.86
C SER A 158 0.24 -28.85 29.46
N LEU A 159 0.44 -28.05 28.40
CA LEU A 159 0.16 -28.46 27.03
C LEU A 159 1.13 -29.53 26.50
N TYR A 160 2.40 -29.49 26.92
CA TYR A 160 3.42 -30.46 26.50
C TYR A 160 3.80 -31.46 27.61
N ALA A 161 3.19 -31.39 28.80
CA ALA A 161 3.46 -32.30 29.90
C ALA A 161 3.25 -33.78 29.52
N LYS A 162 2.25 -34.08 28.69
CA LYS A 162 1.93 -35.43 28.21
C LYS A 162 2.53 -35.78 26.85
N LYS A 163 3.52 -35.01 26.39
CA LYS A 163 4.12 -35.20 25.06
C LYS A 163 4.65 -36.62 24.86
N ASN A 164 5.38 -37.15 25.85
CA ASN A 164 5.96 -38.49 25.76
C ASN A 164 4.87 -39.57 25.64
N GLU A 165 3.79 -39.45 26.41
CA GLU A 165 2.64 -40.36 26.36
C GLU A 165 1.95 -40.34 24.99
N PHE A 166 1.87 -39.17 24.36
CA PHE A 166 1.26 -39.05 23.03
C PHE A 166 2.20 -39.53 21.93
N ASP A 167 3.50 -39.23 22.03
CA ASP A 167 4.48 -39.56 20.99
C ASP A 167 4.62 -41.09 20.75
N ASP A 168 4.28 -41.92 21.75
CA ASP A 168 4.25 -43.38 21.64
C ASP A 168 3.01 -43.94 20.89
N LEU A 169 1.99 -43.12 20.67
CA LEU A 169 0.75 -43.52 19.99
C LEU A 169 0.85 -43.41 18.46
N THR A 170 -0.04 -44.09 17.76
CA THR A 170 -0.19 -43.91 16.29
C THR A 170 -0.66 -42.50 15.95
N THR A 171 -0.27 -41.95 14.80
CA THR A 171 -0.53 -40.55 14.41
C THR A 171 -2.02 -40.15 14.49
N ARG A 172 -2.94 -41.05 14.15
CA ARG A 172 -4.38 -40.77 14.25
C ARG A 172 -4.82 -40.62 15.71
N LEU A 173 -4.36 -41.52 16.57
CA LEU A 173 -4.67 -41.52 17.99
C LEU A 173 -3.98 -40.36 18.72
N GLN A 174 -2.78 -39.95 18.27
CA GLN A 174 -2.10 -38.75 18.72
C GLN A 174 -2.98 -37.51 18.53
N ILE A 175 -3.52 -37.32 17.33
CA ILE A 175 -4.35 -36.14 17.03
C ILE A 175 -5.58 -36.10 17.93
N GLU A 176 -6.23 -37.24 18.17
CA GLU A 176 -7.42 -37.36 19.01
C GLU A 176 -7.11 -37.11 20.50
N LYS A 177 -6.04 -37.71 21.04
CA LYS A 177 -5.65 -37.53 22.44
C LYS A 177 -5.12 -36.11 22.72
N VAL A 178 -4.38 -35.53 21.78
CA VAL A 178 -3.95 -34.13 21.86
C VAL A 178 -5.16 -33.20 21.84
N ALA A 179 -6.14 -33.48 20.97
CA ALA A 179 -7.37 -32.69 20.92
C ALA A 179 -8.10 -32.65 22.25
N ASP A 180 -8.35 -33.83 22.84
CA ASP A 180 -9.03 -33.98 24.13
C ASP A 180 -8.24 -33.29 25.27
N HIS A 181 -6.91 -33.46 25.30
CA HIS A 181 -6.04 -32.82 26.27
C HIS A 181 -6.05 -31.29 26.16
N VAL A 182 -5.90 -30.77 24.94
CA VAL A 182 -5.91 -29.32 24.68
C VAL A 182 -7.29 -28.72 24.98
N SER A 183 -8.40 -29.37 24.61
CA SER A 183 -9.74 -28.86 24.92
C SER A 183 -10.00 -28.74 26.42
N LYS A 184 -9.50 -29.70 27.22
CA LYS A 184 -9.61 -29.67 28.69
C LYS A 184 -8.82 -28.51 29.30
N ILE A 185 -7.63 -28.23 28.78
CA ILE A 185 -6.81 -27.09 29.24
C ILE A 185 -7.46 -25.75 28.88
N TYR A 186 -8.13 -25.67 27.72
CA TYR A 186 -8.79 -24.46 27.22
C TYR A 186 -10.24 -24.31 27.69
N ALA A 187 -10.65 -24.98 28.78
CA ALA A 187 -12.01 -24.92 29.29
C ALA A 187 -12.46 -23.50 29.69
N ARG A 188 -11.52 -22.58 29.98
CA ARG A 188 -11.83 -21.19 30.30
C ARG A 188 -11.94 -20.33 29.05
N ASP A 189 -13.02 -19.57 28.96
CA ASP A 189 -13.30 -18.63 27.87
C ASP A 189 -12.16 -17.63 27.62
N ILE A 190 -11.41 -17.29 28.67
CA ILE A 190 -10.25 -16.39 28.60
C ILE A 190 -9.21 -16.88 27.58
N HIS A 191 -8.91 -18.18 27.58
CA HIS A 191 -7.89 -18.75 26.69
C HIS A 191 -8.38 -18.82 25.24
N ILE A 192 -9.67 -19.12 25.05
CA ILE A 192 -10.32 -19.11 23.74
C ILE A 192 -10.38 -17.68 23.17
N ALA A 193 -10.67 -16.69 24.03
CA ALA A 193 -10.71 -15.29 23.67
C ALA A 193 -9.33 -14.76 23.27
N PHE A 194 -8.26 -15.13 23.99
CA PHE A 194 -6.89 -14.84 23.58
C PHE A 194 -6.60 -15.36 22.16
N VAL A 195 -6.86 -16.64 21.91
CA VAL A 195 -6.60 -17.24 20.59
C VAL A 195 -7.41 -16.55 19.51
N SER A 196 -8.68 -16.24 19.77
CA SER A 196 -9.55 -15.54 18.83
C SER A 196 -9.02 -14.13 18.49
N ARG A 197 -8.49 -13.40 19.47
CA ARG A 197 -7.85 -12.09 19.27
C ARG A 197 -6.56 -12.20 18.46
N ALA A 198 -5.68 -13.13 18.81
CA ALA A 198 -4.43 -13.39 18.09
C ALA A 198 -4.68 -13.75 16.61
N ILE A 199 -5.65 -14.64 16.36
CA ILE A 199 -6.05 -15.01 14.99
C ILE A 199 -6.70 -13.85 14.24
N ARG A 200 -7.40 -12.94 14.92
CA ARG A 200 -7.97 -11.74 14.28
C ARG A 200 -6.87 -10.84 13.73
N VAL A 201 -5.78 -10.63 14.48
CA VAL A 201 -4.61 -9.88 14.00
C VAL A 201 -4.00 -10.55 12.76
N LEU A 202 -3.73 -11.86 12.83
CA LEU A 202 -3.15 -12.59 11.68
C LEU A 202 -4.06 -12.59 10.45
N ARG A 203 -5.38 -12.67 10.64
CA ARG A 203 -6.35 -12.58 9.55
C ARG A 203 -6.34 -11.20 8.92
N PHE A 204 -6.24 -10.15 9.74
CA PHE A 204 -6.16 -8.77 9.26
C PHE A 204 -4.92 -8.56 8.37
N ILE A 205 -3.75 -9.05 8.80
CA ILE A 205 -2.52 -9.02 7.99
C ILE A 205 -2.69 -9.82 6.70
N ASN A 206 -3.17 -11.06 6.80
CA ASN A 206 -3.28 -11.98 5.67
C ASN A 206 -4.25 -11.50 4.58
N ASN A 207 -5.33 -10.83 4.97
CA ASN A 207 -6.36 -10.36 4.05
C ASN A 207 -6.08 -8.93 3.53
N SER A 208 -4.97 -8.33 3.93
CA SER A 208 -4.57 -7.00 3.45
C SER A 208 -4.16 -7.04 1.98
N THR A 209 -4.37 -5.93 1.28
CA THR A 209 -3.91 -5.71 -0.09
C THR A 209 -2.43 -5.28 -0.16
N LEU A 210 -1.73 -5.30 0.98
CA LEU A 210 -0.34 -4.88 1.08
C LEU A 210 0.60 -5.85 0.36
N PRO A 211 1.76 -5.37 -0.13
CA PRO A 211 2.79 -6.25 -0.67
C PRO A 211 3.27 -7.28 0.37
N LEU A 212 3.62 -8.48 -0.10
CA LEU A 212 4.02 -9.60 0.78
C LEU A 212 5.17 -9.25 1.74
N LYS A 213 6.11 -8.40 1.30
CA LYS A 213 7.22 -7.89 2.13
C LYS A 213 6.71 -7.17 3.38
N TRP A 214 5.73 -6.29 3.22
CA TRP A 214 5.10 -5.56 4.32
C TRP A 214 4.30 -6.49 5.22
N GLN A 215 3.51 -7.41 4.64
CA GLN A 215 2.76 -8.38 5.42
C GLN A 215 3.69 -9.24 6.31
N THR A 216 4.84 -9.64 5.78
CA THR A 216 5.87 -10.39 6.53
C THR A 216 6.43 -9.56 7.67
N SER A 217 6.68 -8.27 7.45
CA SER A 217 7.15 -7.34 8.50
C SER A 217 6.13 -7.20 9.64
N TYR A 218 4.85 -6.97 9.32
CA TYR A 218 3.79 -6.87 10.33
C TYR A 218 3.54 -8.20 11.06
N ALA A 219 3.66 -9.33 10.35
CA ALA A 219 3.60 -10.65 10.98
C ALA A 219 4.79 -10.86 11.95
N GLY A 220 5.98 -10.37 11.60
CA GLY A 220 7.14 -10.32 12.49
C GLY A 220 6.85 -9.54 13.77
N LEU A 221 6.37 -8.29 13.65
CA LEU A 221 6.00 -7.48 14.80
C LEU A 221 4.98 -8.17 15.70
N PHE A 222 3.96 -8.81 15.11
CA PHE A 222 2.99 -9.60 15.87
C PHE A 222 3.63 -10.78 16.62
N ILE A 223 4.60 -11.47 16.00
CA ILE A 223 5.34 -12.57 16.63
C ILE A 223 6.18 -12.05 17.80
N ASP A 224 6.82 -10.90 17.63
CA ASP A 224 7.70 -10.29 18.62
C ASP A 224 6.91 -9.80 19.85
N THR A 225 5.65 -9.38 19.67
CA THR A 225 4.75 -9.03 20.79
C THR A 225 4.34 -10.25 21.64
N LEU A 226 4.41 -11.47 21.09
CA LEU A 226 3.95 -12.68 21.78
C LEU A 226 5.09 -13.43 22.49
N TYR A 227 4.90 -13.70 23.78
CA TYR A 227 5.82 -14.52 24.54
C TYR A 227 5.83 -15.97 24.06
N PRO A 228 6.94 -16.73 24.25
CA PRO A 228 7.03 -18.12 23.79
C PRO A 228 5.87 -19.00 24.27
N HIS A 229 5.42 -18.83 25.52
CA HIS A 229 4.29 -19.59 26.07
C HIS A 229 2.95 -19.25 25.40
N GLU A 230 2.74 -17.99 25.03
CA GLU A 230 1.55 -17.53 24.29
C GLU A 230 1.53 -18.11 22.86
N ARG A 231 2.70 -18.24 22.24
CA ARG A 231 2.85 -18.88 20.93
C ARG A 231 2.62 -20.39 21.00
N ILE A 232 3.10 -21.05 22.05
CA ILE A 232 2.80 -22.46 22.34
C ILE A 232 1.29 -22.67 22.48
N MET A 233 0.65 -21.80 23.27
CA MET A 233 -0.78 -21.80 23.46
C MET A 233 -1.52 -21.71 22.12
N LEU A 234 -1.22 -20.67 21.34
CA LEU A 234 -1.82 -20.41 20.04
C LEU A 234 -1.68 -21.60 19.07
N ALA A 235 -0.48 -22.18 18.99
CA ALA A 235 -0.16 -23.28 18.09
C ALA A 235 -0.93 -24.56 18.38
N ASN A 236 -0.94 -24.98 19.65
CA ASN A 236 -1.58 -26.22 20.07
C ASN A 236 -3.11 -26.13 19.96
N PHE A 237 -3.71 -25.01 20.36
CA PHE A 237 -5.15 -24.80 20.21
C PHE A 237 -5.60 -24.81 18.74
N CYS A 238 -4.90 -24.06 17.89
CA CYS A 238 -5.30 -23.93 16.49
C CYS A 238 -5.08 -25.20 15.68
N PHE A 239 -4.17 -26.09 16.10
CA PHE A 239 -3.86 -27.32 15.37
C PHE A 239 -5.10 -28.22 15.20
N HIS A 240 -5.92 -28.32 16.24
CA HIS A 240 -7.12 -29.15 16.23
C HIS A 240 -8.38 -28.35 15.82
N ASN A 241 -8.62 -27.21 16.48
CA ASN A 241 -9.95 -26.59 16.46
C ASN A 241 -10.32 -25.93 15.13
N GLN A 242 -9.36 -25.41 14.36
CA GLN A 242 -9.68 -24.65 13.14
C GLN A 242 -8.64 -24.82 12.03
N LYS A 243 -9.10 -25.33 10.86
CA LYS A 243 -8.24 -25.56 9.68
C LYS A 243 -7.58 -24.27 9.15
N PHE A 244 -8.31 -23.16 9.15
CA PHE A 244 -7.83 -21.89 8.59
C PHE A 244 -6.73 -21.23 9.46
N PRO A 245 -6.94 -21.00 10.78
CA PRO A 245 -5.90 -20.52 11.68
C PRO A 245 -4.64 -21.37 11.67
N ARG A 246 -4.77 -22.70 11.65
CA ARG A 246 -3.63 -23.61 11.54
C ARG A 246 -2.79 -23.34 10.28
N LYS A 247 -3.43 -23.04 9.15
CA LYS A 247 -2.72 -22.66 7.91
C LYS A 247 -2.06 -21.29 8.04
N LEU A 248 -2.70 -20.32 8.71
CA LEU A 248 -2.13 -19.00 8.96
C LEU A 248 -0.88 -19.07 9.83
N ILE A 249 -0.93 -19.79 10.95
CA ILE A 249 0.22 -19.96 11.86
C ILE A 249 1.41 -20.56 11.10
N ARG A 250 1.14 -21.55 10.25
CA ARG A 250 2.16 -22.16 9.38
C ARG A 250 2.66 -21.24 8.28
N LYS A 251 1.78 -20.43 7.67
CA LYS A 251 2.16 -19.47 6.61
C LYS A 251 3.13 -18.41 7.15
N TRP A 252 2.84 -17.90 8.33
CA TRP A 252 3.58 -16.81 8.97
C TRP A 252 4.70 -17.28 9.92
N LYS A 253 4.98 -18.59 9.98
CA LYS A 253 6.14 -19.13 10.72
C LYS A 253 6.21 -18.74 12.21
N ILE A 254 5.04 -18.57 12.84
CA ILE A 254 4.93 -18.05 14.22
C ILE A 254 5.70 -18.91 15.24
N VAL A 255 5.80 -20.20 14.96
CA VAL A 255 6.35 -21.21 15.86
C VAL A 255 7.74 -21.71 15.45
N ASP A 256 8.35 -21.14 14.41
CA ASP A 256 9.65 -21.61 13.90
C ASP A 256 10.75 -21.48 14.96
N SER A 257 10.66 -20.47 15.83
CA SER A 257 11.61 -20.27 16.92
C SER A 257 11.32 -21.12 18.18
N LEU A 258 10.24 -21.91 18.19
CA LEU A 258 9.90 -22.76 19.34
C LEU A 258 10.69 -24.08 19.31
N LYS A 259 11.15 -24.52 20.49
CA LYS A 259 11.86 -25.79 20.64
C LYS A 259 10.92 -26.98 20.44
N THR A 260 11.47 -28.14 20.12
CA THR A 260 10.73 -29.39 19.81
C THR A 260 9.83 -29.85 20.97
N HIS A 261 10.29 -29.73 22.20
CA HIS A 261 9.53 -30.10 23.40
C HIS A 261 8.34 -29.17 23.69
N CYS A 262 8.21 -28.04 22.99
CA CYS A 262 7.15 -27.07 23.25
C CYS A 262 5.80 -27.42 22.61
N PHE A 263 5.72 -28.52 21.86
CA PHE A 263 4.50 -28.97 21.19
C PHE A 263 3.86 -30.13 21.96
N ALA A 264 2.53 -30.19 21.96
CA ALA A 264 1.80 -31.25 22.67
C ALA A 264 2.12 -32.66 22.14
N ALA A 265 2.44 -32.80 20.86
CA ALA A 265 2.89 -34.05 20.25
C ALA A 265 3.76 -33.78 19.02
N ASP A 266 4.53 -34.77 18.60
CA ASP A 266 5.40 -34.71 17.42
C ASP A 266 4.61 -34.43 16.13
N VAL A 267 3.37 -34.94 16.00
CA VAL A 267 2.51 -34.62 14.85
C VAL A 267 2.22 -33.11 14.71
N VAL A 268 2.10 -32.40 15.84
CA VAL A 268 1.85 -30.95 15.86
C VAL A 268 3.09 -30.20 15.40
N GLU A 269 4.26 -30.59 15.93
CA GLU A 269 5.54 -30.02 15.54
C GLU A 269 5.79 -30.20 14.03
N ARG A 270 5.69 -31.44 13.55
CA ARG A 270 5.95 -31.77 12.14
C ARG A 270 5.08 -30.95 11.20
N TYR A 271 3.80 -30.77 11.56
CA TYR A 271 2.88 -30.00 10.73
C TYR A 271 3.34 -28.54 10.56
N TYR A 272 3.75 -27.89 11.65
CA TYR A 272 4.14 -26.49 11.59
C TYR A 272 5.54 -26.28 11.01
N LYS A 273 6.51 -27.12 11.41
CA LYS A 273 7.91 -27.05 10.94
C LYS A 273 8.17 -27.73 9.59
N ARG A 274 7.16 -28.39 9.00
CA ARG A 274 7.26 -29.15 7.75
C ARG A 274 8.34 -30.25 7.80
N LEU A 275 8.44 -30.93 8.94
CA LEU A 275 9.36 -32.05 9.10
C LEU A 275 8.83 -33.28 8.31
N PRO A 276 9.73 -34.14 7.81
CA PRO A 276 9.34 -35.36 7.12
C PRO A 276 8.53 -36.30 8.02
N ALA A 277 7.74 -37.18 7.39
CA ALA A 277 6.97 -38.21 8.09
C ALA A 277 7.92 -39.09 8.93
N PRO A 278 7.44 -39.65 10.07
CA PRO A 278 8.27 -40.56 10.85
C PRO A 278 8.69 -41.72 9.95
N SER A 279 9.99 -41.99 9.88
CA SER A 279 10.44 -43.30 9.46
C SER A 279 9.75 -44.30 10.37
N ALA A 280 9.04 -45.28 9.80
CA ALA A 280 8.36 -46.30 10.57
C ALA A 280 9.37 -46.88 11.58
N ARG A 281 9.13 -46.65 12.88
CA ARG A 281 9.88 -47.37 13.92
C ARG A 281 9.56 -48.85 13.69
N LYS A 282 10.57 -49.59 13.21
CA LYS A 282 10.54 -51.05 13.13
C LYS A 282 10.47 -51.62 14.54
#